data_AF-A0A8B8DVK0-F1
#
_entry.id   AF-A0A8B8DVK0-F1
#
_cell.length_a   1.000
_cell.length_b   1.000
_cell.length_c   1.000
_cell.angle_alpha   90.00
_cell.angle_beta   90.00
_cell.angle_gamma   90.00
#
_symmetry.space_group_name_H-M   'P 1'
#
loop_
_entity.id
_entity.type
_entity.pdbx_description
1 polymer ?
#
loop_
_entity_poly.entity_id
_entity_poly.type
_entity_poly.pdbx_seq_one_letter_code
_entity_poly.pdbx_strand_id
1 'polypeptide(L)'
;MDGVKKIREANTALEAKRAGNTVKEPVEWETQKVTVMEEIIQAKTEQVSKFRDRLDSSNSKTTFAEATFDVYWGTGLDITGTTGTNPSKWPGENKLGFVVKKVAALVSGRRLRSVSVPRKGHHSDQDNQTNLDKFISDIRREKGKKNVKCSQSK
;
A
#
# COMPACT_ATOMS: atom_id res chain seq x y z
N MET A 1 3.79 20.35 33.96
CA MET A 1 4.63 19.15 34.24
C MET A 1 3.83 18.01 34.87
N ASP A 2 2.88 18.27 35.78
CA ASP A 2 2.12 17.22 36.49
C ASP A 2 1.29 16.30 35.57
N GLY A 3 0.62 16.85 34.55
CA GLY A 3 -0.20 16.06 33.61
C GLY A 3 0.59 15.01 32.81
N VAL A 4 1.80 15.33 32.35
CA VAL A 4 2.67 14.40 31.59
C VAL A 4 3.07 13.20 32.45
N LYS A 5 3.44 13.46 33.71
CA LYS A 5 3.79 12.40 34.67
C LYS A 5 2.59 11.47 34.90
N LYS A 6 1.39 12.04 35.10
CA LYS A 6 0.13 11.28 35.26
C LYS A 6 -0.22 10.43 34.05
N ILE A 7 0.00 10.93 32.83
CA ILE A 7 -0.23 10.16 31.60
C ILE A 7 0.71 8.95 31.54
N ARG A 8 2.00 9.15 31.86
CA ARG A 8 3.02 8.10 31.79
C ARG A 8 2.83 7.02 32.87
N GLU A 9 2.36 7.40 34.04
CA GLU A 9 2.18 6.51 35.21
C GLU A 9 0.78 5.90 35.28
N ALA A 10 -0.12 6.22 34.34
CA ALA A 10 -1.47 5.68 34.30
C ALA A 10 -1.46 4.16 34.08
N ASN A 11 -2.28 3.45 34.85
CA ASN A 11 -2.37 1.99 34.77
C ASN A 11 -3.34 1.54 33.66
N THR A 12 -4.24 2.43 33.22
CA THR A 12 -5.22 2.15 32.18
C THR A 12 -5.23 3.22 31.09
N ALA A 13 -5.62 2.83 29.88
CA ALA A 13 -5.76 3.75 28.75
C ALA A 13 -6.79 4.87 29.02
N LEU A 14 -7.86 4.57 29.77
CA LEU A 14 -8.88 5.55 30.13
C LEU A 14 -8.33 6.60 31.10
N GLU A 15 -7.55 6.20 32.08
CA GLU A 15 -6.86 7.13 32.99
C GLU A 15 -5.87 8.02 32.24
N ALA A 16 -5.05 7.44 31.36
CA ALA A 16 -4.12 8.19 30.53
C ALA A 16 -4.86 9.24 29.67
N LYS A 17 -5.99 8.86 29.05
CA LYS A 17 -6.82 9.78 28.27
C LYS A 17 -7.38 10.91 29.12
N ARG A 18 -7.93 10.61 30.30
CA ARG A 18 -8.47 11.63 31.22
C ARG A 18 -7.40 12.61 31.68
N ALA A 19 -6.19 12.13 31.98
CA ALA A 19 -5.05 12.98 32.31
C ALA A 19 -4.61 13.82 31.11
N GLY A 20 -4.58 13.23 29.90
CA GLY A 20 -4.30 13.92 28.64
C GLY A 20 -5.20 15.13 28.39
N ASN A 21 -6.49 15.00 28.65
CA ASN A 21 -7.46 16.10 28.48
C ASN A 21 -7.19 17.33 29.37
N THR A 22 -6.35 17.21 30.41
CA THR A 22 -5.95 18.33 31.28
C THR A 22 -4.72 19.07 30.77
N VAL A 23 -4.01 18.51 29.78
CA VAL A 23 -2.80 19.10 29.21
C VAL A 23 -3.19 20.06 28.11
N LYS A 24 -2.66 21.29 28.18
CA LYS A 24 -2.83 22.27 27.12
C LYS A 24 -2.09 21.80 25.86
N GLU A 25 -2.79 21.77 24.73
CA GLU A 25 -2.19 21.39 23.46
C GLU A 25 -1.11 22.40 23.03
N PRO A 26 0.10 21.92 22.67
CA PRO A 26 1.12 22.74 22.02
C PRO A 26 0.62 23.32 20.70
N VAL A 27 1.14 24.47 20.29
CA VAL A 27 0.75 25.13 19.02
C VAL A 27 1.10 24.25 17.83
N GLU A 28 2.20 23.50 17.93
CA GLU A 28 2.72 22.61 16.88
C GLU A 28 2.01 21.26 16.87
N TRP A 29 1.13 20.97 17.83
CA TRP A 29 0.52 19.65 17.97
C TRP A 29 -0.29 19.24 16.75
N GLU A 30 -1.01 20.19 16.14
CA GLU A 30 -1.86 19.92 14.98
C GLU A 30 -1.06 19.37 13.79
N THR A 31 0.19 19.81 13.62
CA THR A 31 1.07 19.34 12.53
C THR A 31 1.84 18.08 12.90
N GLN A 32 2.06 17.83 14.19
CA GLN A 32 2.88 16.70 14.69
C GLN A 32 2.07 15.44 15.03
N LYS A 33 0.77 15.57 15.35
CA LYS A 33 -0.05 14.47 15.88
C LYS A 33 -0.07 13.22 15.00
N VAL A 34 -0.02 13.39 13.67
CA VAL A 34 0.02 12.26 12.71
C VAL A 34 1.37 11.55 12.75
N THR A 35 2.47 12.30 12.79
CA THR A 35 3.82 11.75 12.92
C THR A 35 3.98 10.97 14.22
N VAL A 36 3.54 11.55 15.34
CA VAL A 36 3.59 10.87 16.65
C VAL A 36 2.74 9.60 16.66
N MET A 37 1.55 9.61 16.04
CA MET A 37 0.73 8.40 15.92
C MET A 37 1.42 7.33 15.08
N GLU A 38 2.12 7.71 14.00
CA GLU A 38 2.90 6.77 13.20
C GLU A 38 4.02 6.11 14.02
N GLU A 39 4.77 6.88 14.79
CA GLU A 39 5.81 6.37 15.70
C GLU A 39 5.21 5.39 16.73
N ILE A 40 4.06 5.73 17.32
CA ILE A 40 3.36 4.85 18.28
C ILE A 40 2.95 3.53 17.62
N ILE A 41 2.41 3.56 16.40
CA ILE A 41 2.00 2.35 15.69
C ILE A 41 3.21 1.51 15.27
N GLN A 42 4.33 2.13 14.89
CA GLN A 42 5.59 1.44 14.62
C GLN A 42 6.10 0.75 15.88
N ALA A 43 6.20 1.47 17.00
CA ALA A 43 6.63 0.90 18.29
C ALA A 43 5.70 -0.25 18.74
N LYS A 44 4.37 -0.11 18.57
CA LYS A 44 3.40 -1.18 18.87
C LYS A 44 3.64 -2.41 18.01
N THR A 45 4.01 -2.23 16.75
CA THR A 45 4.33 -3.31 15.82
C THR A 45 5.60 -4.04 16.23
N GLU A 46 6.61 -3.33 16.73
CA GLU A 46 7.83 -3.95 17.23
C GLU A 46 7.61 -4.71 18.54
N GLN A 47 6.82 -4.15 19.45
CA GLN A 47 6.61 -4.69 20.79
C GLN A 47 5.56 -5.82 20.85
N VAL A 48 4.57 -5.82 19.95
CA VAL A 48 3.43 -6.74 20.02
C VAL A 48 3.39 -7.66 18.79
N SER A 49 3.94 -8.86 18.91
CA SER A 49 4.03 -9.85 17.82
C SER A 49 2.69 -10.13 17.15
N LYS A 50 1.63 -10.38 17.94
CA LYS A 50 0.28 -10.62 17.39
C LYS A 50 -0.23 -9.47 16.52
N PHE A 51 0.13 -8.23 16.84
CA PHE A 51 -0.25 -7.07 16.04
C PHE A 51 0.55 -7.03 14.75
N ARG A 52 1.87 -7.25 14.83
CA ARG A 52 2.74 -7.39 13.67
C ARG A 52 2.27 -8.48 12.70
N ASP A 53 1.95 -9.66 13.19
CA ASP A 53 1.51 -10.80 12.36
C ASP A 53 0.22 -10.46 11.59
N ARG A 54 -0.70 -9.73 12.22
CA ARG A 54 -1.92 -9.26 11.55
C ARG A 54 -1.60 -8.25 10.44
N LEU A 55 -0.68 -7.31 10.68
CA LEU A 55 -0.25 -6.38 9.65
C LEU A 55 0.46 -7.10 8.50
N ASP A 56 1.31 -8.08 8.81
CA ASP A 56 2.07 -8.81 7.80
C ASP A 56 1.16 -9.66 6.89
N SER A 57 0.12 -10.25 7.47
CA SER A 57 -0.89 -11.01 6.73
C SER A 57 -1.78 -10.15 5.80
N SER A 58 -1.72 -8.83 5.92
CA SER A 58 -2.53 -7.91 5.12
C SER A 58 -2.00 -7.75 3.69
N ASN A 59 -2.87 -7.40 2.74
CA ASN A 59 -2.50 -7.14 1.36
C ASN A 59 -2.73 -5.68 0.96
N SER A 60 -2.28 -5.28 -0.24
CA SER A 60 -2.42 -3.88 -0.70
C SER A 60 -3.87 -3.41 -0.82
N LYS A 61 -4.81 -4.34 -1.01
CA LYS A 61 -6.25 -4.08 -1.09
C LYS A 61 -6.92 -4.05 0.29
N THR A 62 -6.22 -4.44 1.36
CA THR A 62 -6.76 -4.36 2.72
C THR A 62 -7.02 -2.90 3.09
N THR A 63 -8.20 -2.65 3.65
CA THR A 63 -8.59 -1.38 4.25
C THR A 63 -8.60 -1.56 5.76
N PHE A 64 -7.83 -0.74 6.46
CA PHE A 64 -7.88 -0.64 7.91
C PHE A 64 -8.84 0.49 8.27
N ALA A 65 -9.74 0.24 9.23
CA ALA A 65 -10.79 1.16 9.59
C ALA A 65 -10.93 1.23 11.11
N GLU A 66 -10.87 2.43 11.66
CA GLU A 66 -11.20 2.68 13.05
C GLU A 66 -12.69 3.02 13.14
N ALA A 67 -13.51 2.01 13.41
CA ALA A 67 -14.97 2.09 13.40
C ALA A 67 -15.52 2.77 14.66
N THR A 68 -15.26 4.06 14.76
CA THR A 68 -15.73 4.95 15.82
C THR A 68 -16.36 6.20 15.23
N PHE A 69 -17.14 6.92 16.04
CA PHE A 69 -17.74 8.21 15.68
C PHE A 69 -16.73 9.37 15.60
N ASP A 70 -15.43 9.12 15.81
CA ASP A 70 -14.39 10.10 15.56
C ASP A 70 -14.28 10.36 14.05
N VAL A 71 -14.38 11.62 13.64
CA VAL A 71 -14.34 12.02 12.22
C VAL A 71 -12.94 12.30 11.71
N TYR A 72 -11.93 12.41 12.57
CA TYR A 72 -10.55 12.65 12.17
C TYR A 72 -9.75 11.34 12.16
N TRP A 73 -9.66 10.68 13.31
CA TRP A 73 -8.94 9.40 13.43
C TRP A 73 -9.75 8.23 12.93
N GLY A 74 -11.07 8.29 13.07
CA GLY A 74 -12.02 7.22 12.76
C GLY A 74 -12.81 7.42 11.47
N THR A 75 -13.72 6.48 11.22
CA THR A 75 -14.63 6.51 10.06
C THR A 75 -15.86 7.39 10.28
N GLY A 76 -16.06 7.94 11.48
CA GLY A 76 -17.27 8.67 11.87
C GLY A 76 -18.52 7.79 11.96
N LEU A 77 -18.36 6.47 12.07
CA LEU A 77 -19.42 5.46 12.07
C LEU A 77 -19.08 4.34 13.07
N ASP A 78 -20.09 3.62 13.54
CA ASP A 78 -19.89 2.40 14.32
C ASP A 78 -19.50 1.21 13.43
N ILE A 79 -19.22 0.05 14.03
CA ILE A 79 -18.78 -1.16 13.30
C ILE A 79 -19.77 -1.54 12.18
N THR A 80 -21.07 -1.47 12.46
CA THR A 80 -22.12 -1.81 11.48
C THR A 80 -22.13 -0.80 10.32
N GLY A 81 -22.11 0.49 10.62
CA GLY A 81 -22.08 1.54 9.61
C GLY A 81 -20.80 1.50 8.76
N THR A 82 -19.64 1.29 9.38
CA THR A 82 -18.34 1.22 8.69
C THR A 82 -18.27 0.05 7.72
N THR A 83 -18.77 -1.13 8.11
CA THR A 83 -18.78 -2.32 7.24
C THR A 83 -19.82 -2.23 6.13
N GLY A 84 -20.97 -1.62 6.39
CA GLY A 84 -22.05 -1.42 5.42
C GLY A 84 -21.85 -0.26 4.44
N THR A 85 -20.90 0.64 4.71
CA THR A 85 -20.66 1.85 3.91
C THR A 85 -19.36 1.73 3.12
N ASN A 86 -19.40 2.10 1.84
CA ASN A 86 -18.19 2.17 1.03
C ASN A 86 -17.17 3.15 1.67
N PRO A 87 -15.88 2.79 1.79
CA PRO A 87 -14.86 3.66 2.37
C PRO A 87 -14.81 5.10 1.82
N SER A 88 -15.15 5.31 0.54
CA SER A 88 -15.20 6.66 -0.05
C SER A 88 -16.37 7.53 0.42
N LYS A 89 -17.32 6.93 1.13
CA LYS A 89 -18.53 7.57 1.66
C LYS A 89 -18.53 7.66 3.18
N TRP A 90 -17.45 7.28 3.85
CA TRP A 90 -17.34 7.48 5.29
C TRP A 90 -17.32 8.98 5.62
N PRO A 91 -18.07 9.42 6.64
CA PRO A 91 -18.04 10.82 7.08
C PRO A 91 -16.72 11.21 7.73
N GLY A 92 -15.98 10.25 8.30
CA GLY A 92 -14.67 10.48 8.90
C GLY A 92 -13.49 10.21 7.95
N GLU A 93 -12.36 10.86 8.24
CA GLU A 93 -11.12 10.79 7.46
C GLU A 93 -10.34 9.48 7.67
N ASN A 94 -10.62 8.73 8.74
CA ASN A 94 -9.97 7.46 9.07
C ASN A 94 -8.42 7.55 9.04
N LYS A 95 -7.84 8.64 9.58
CA LYS A 95 -6.39 8.85 9.59
C LYS A 95 -5.63 7.71 10.24
N LEU A 96 -6.20 7.08 11.28
CA LEU A 96 -5.56 5.95 11.95
C LEU A 96 -5.42 4.76 11.00
N GLY A 97 -6.47 4.45 10.22
CA GLY A 97 -6.43 3.39 9.21
C GLY A 97 -5.35 3.64 8.15
N PHE A 98 -5.17 4.89 7.73
CA PHE A 98 -4.08 5.26 6.81
C PHE A 98 -2.68 5.05 7.43
N VAL A 99 -2.48 5.49 8.67
CA VAL A 99 -1.21 5.30 9.40
C VAL A 99 -0.91 3.80 9.55
N VAL A 100 -1.88 3.00 9.98
CA VAL A 100 -1.72 1.54 10.13
C VAL A 100 -1.40 0.89 8.78
N LYS A 101 -2.05 1.30 7.69
CA LYS A 101 -1.74 0.80 6.34
C LYS A 101 -0.32 1.15 5.90
N LYS A 102 0.15 2.36 6.22
CA LYS A 102 1.52 2.80 5.94
C LYS A 102 2.53 1.92 6.67
N VAL A 103 2.34 1.69 7.97
CA VAL A 103 3.21 0.81 8.78
C VAL A 103 3.15 -0.63 8.29
N ALA A 104 1.97 -1.16 7.94
CA ALA A 104 1.84 -2.50 7.37
C ALA A 104 2.63 -2.70 6.07
N ALA A 105 2.75 -1.66 5.23
CA ALA A 105 3.58 -1.72 4.03
C ALA A 105 5.07 -1.85 4.36
N LEU A 106 5.55 -1.20 5.43
CA LEU A 106 6.93 -1.31 5.91
C LEU A 106 7.23 -2.71 6.47
N VAL A 107 6.31 -3.28 7.26
CA VAL A 107 6.47 -4.58 7.91
C VAL A 107 6.59 -5.72 6.90
N SER A 108 5.71 -5.75 5.89
CA SER A 108 5.67 -6.86 4.92
C SER A 108 6.85 -6.88 3.94
N GLY A 109 7.91 -6.11 4.18
CA GLY A 109 9.05 -6.00 3.27
C GLY A 109 8.64 -5.49 1.88
N ARG A 110 7.42 -4.95 1.74
CA ARG A 110 6.95 -4.23 0.56
C ARG A 110 7.66 -2.89 0.57
N ARG A 111 8.98 -2.90 0.28
CA ARG A 111 9.61 -1.79 -0.42
C ARG A 111 8.59 -1.40 -1.49
N LEU A 112 8.13 -0.14 -1.43
CA LEU A 112 7.50 0.50 -2.59
C LEU A 112 8.29 0.00 -3.79
N ARG A 113 7.66 -0.84 -4.64
CA ARG A 113 8.36 -1.38 -5.80
C ARG A 113 8.90 -0.16 -6.52
N SER A 114 10.22 0.04 -6.47
CA SER A 114 10.85 1.13 -7.16
C SER A 114 10.41 1.00 -8.61
N VAL A 115 9.76 2.03 -9.15
CA VAL A 115 9.17 2.06 -10.49
C VAL A 115 10.25 2.05 -11.58
N SER A 116 11.44 1.52 -11.29
CA SER A 116 12.67 1.77 -12.03
C SER A 116 13.51 0.52 -12.29
N VAL A 117 12.91 -0.67 -12.26
CA VAL A 117 13.59 -1.86 -12.82
C VAL A 117 12.68 -2.52 -13.85
N PRO A 118 12.94 -2.31 -15.16
CA PRO A 118 12.33 -3.10 -16.21
C PRO A 118 12.57 -4.58 -15.91
N ARG A 119 11.50 -5.38 -15.96
CA ARG A 119 11.58 -6.84 -15.87
C ARG A 119 12.43 -7.30 -17.05
N LYS A 120 13.70 -7.64 -16.83
CA LYS A 120 14.56 -8.27 -17.84
C LYS A 120 13.92 -9.63 -18.13
N GLY A 121 13.10 -9.68 -19.17
CA GLY A 121 12.58 -10.93 -19.70
C GLY A 121 13.79 -11.83 -19.96
N HIS A 122 13.73 -13.05 -19.47
CA HIS A 122 14.67 -14.08 -19.88
C HIS A 122 14.28 -14.50 -21.29
N HIS A 123 14.65 -13.67 -22.26
CA HIS A 123 14.73 -14.04 -23.66
C HIS A 123 16.18 -13.84 -24.04
N SER A 124 16.89 -14.94 -24.26
CA SER A 124 18.21 -14.98 -24.88
C SER A 124 18.17 -14.15 -26.16
N ASP A 125 19.03 -13.14 -26.28
CA ASP A 125 19.16 -12.29 -27.48
C ASP A 125 19.42 -13.13 -28.76
N GLN A 126 19.89 -14.37 -28.59
CA GLN A 126 20.13 -15.34 -29.67
C GLN A 126 18.83 -15.83 -30.35
N ASP A 127 17.69 -15.86 -29.65
CA ASP A 127 16.42 -16.36 -30.18
C ASP A 127 15.68 -15.32 -31.05
N ASN A 128 15.90 -14.02 -30.80
CA ASN A 128 15.28 -12.96 -31.59
C ASN A 128 16.02 -12.73 -32.92
N GLN A 129 17.35 -12.83 -32.93
CA GLN A 129 18.14 -12.69 -34.16
C GLN A 129 17.81 -13.82 -35.15
N THR A 130 17.73 -15.06 -34.66
CA THR A 130 17.42 -16.24 -35.48
C THR A 130 15.99 -16.24 -36.01
N ASN A 131 15.01 -15.72 -35.25
CA ASN A 131 13.64 -15.58 -35.73
C ASN A 131 13.49 -14.49 -36.81
N LEU A 132 14.21 -13.36 -36.70
CA LEU A 132 14.22 -12.31 -37.72
C LEU A 132 14.91 -12.78 -39.01
N ASP A 133 16.06 -13.44 -38.90
CA ASP A 133 16.78 -13.96 -40.07
C ASP A 133 15.94 -15.01 -40.81
N LYS A 134 15.26 -15.88 -40.09
CA LYS A 134 14.34 -16.87 -40.67
C LYS A 134 13.17 -16.19 -41.38
N PHE A 135 12.55 -15.18 -40.77
CA PHE A 135 11.46 -14.41 -41.37
C PHE A 135 11.89 -13.67 -42.65
N ILE A 136 13.04 -12.99 -42.64
CA ILE A 136 13.57 -12.30 -43.84
C ILE A 136 13.98 -13.31 -44.92
N SER A 137 14.48 -14.49 -44.54
CA SER A 137 14.77 -15.57 -45.50
C SER A 137 13.50 -16.09 -46.18
N ASP A 138 12.40 -16.22 -45.44
CA ASP A 138 11.12 -16.71 -45.95
C ASP A 138 10.46 -15.69 -46.90
N ILE A 139 10.52 -14.39 -46.57
CA ILE A 139 10.07 -13.31 -47.47
C ILE A 139 10.85 -13.31 -48.78
N ARG A 140 12.18 -13.49 -48.74
CA ARG A 140 13.01 -13.56 -49.96
C ARG A 140 12.69 -14.80 -50.80
N ARG A 141 12.41 -15.93 -50.15
CA ARG A 141 12.01 -17.18 -50.82
C ARG A 141 10.63 -17.08 -51.48
N GLU A 142 9.68 -16.36 -50.89
CA GLU A 142 8.36 -16.12 -51.50
C GLU A 142 8.42 -15.19 -52.71
N LYS A 143 9.24 -14.13 -52.66
CA LYS A 143 9.42 -13.23 -53.80
C LYS A 143 10.13 -13.87 -55.01
N GLY A 144 10.90 -14.93 -54.78
CA GLY A 144 11.58 -15.70 -55.84
C GLY A 144 10.68 -16.70 -56.60
N LYS A 145 9.48 -17.01 -56.11
CA LYS A 145 8.59 -18.03 -56.72
C LYS A 145 7.62 -17.49 -57.79
N LYS A 146 7.63 -16.18 -58.08
CA LYS A 146 6.70 -15.55 -59.04
C LYS A 146 7.30 -15.25 -60.42
N ASN A 147 8.32 -15.98 -60.88
CA ASN A 147 8.79 -15.79 -62.25
C ASN A 147 9.41 -17.03 -62.92
N VAL A 148 8.59 -18.07 -63.21
CA VAL A 148 8.86 -19.01 -64.32
C VAL A 148 7.53 -19.43 -64.98
N LYS A 149 7.26 -18.79 -66.12
CA LYS A 149 6.47 -19.18 -67.32
C LYS A 149 5.43 -20.31 -67.23
N CYS A 150 4.21 -20.01 -67.72
CA CYS A 150 3.54 -20.90 -68.67
C CYS A 150 2.85 -20.07 -69.76
N SER A 151 3.42 -20.14 -70.95
CA SER A 151 2.87 -19.69 -72.22
C SER A 151 2.09 -20.83 -72.89
N GLN A 152 0.98 -20.45 -73.55
CA GLN A 152 0.22 -21.11 -74.63
C GLN A 152 -0.97 -22.02 -74.32
N SER A 153 -2.17 -21.59 -74.77
CA SER A 153 -2.84 -22.17 -75.96
C SER A 153 -4.16 -21.46 -76.30
N LYS A 154 -4.26 -20.90 -77.51
CA LYS A 154 -5.10 -21.40 -78.62
C LYS A 154 -4.85 -20.58 -79.89
#